data_AF-A0A5U4CZS0-F1
#
_entry.id   AF-A0A5U4CZS0-F1
#
_cell.length_a   1.000
_cell.length_b   1.000
_cell.length_c   1.000
_cell.angle_alpha   90.00
_cell.angle_beta   90.00
_cell.angle_gamma   90.00
#
_symmetry.space_group_name_H-M   'P 1'
#
loop_
_entity.id
_entity.type
_entity.pdbx_description
1 polymer ?
#
loop_
_entity_poly.entity_id
_entity_poly.type
_entity_poly.pdbx_seq_one_letter_code
_entity_poly.pdbx_strand_id
1 'polypeptide(L)'
;MDKKVADALKTLLEALPEEVVREVTSKLDLTASHVPEKTSQQLIMRTKLLNFRLTEAYEEILEAEAIRTGQSKTTVLKAALAMYNSQDENMKNHWLLESAKRG
;
A
#
# COMPACT_ATOMS: atom_id res chain seq x y z
N MET A 1 40.24 -2.09 -4.95
CA MET A 1 39.78 -0.77 -5.44
C MET A 1 40.99 0.14 -5.45
N ASP A 2 41.47 0.49 -6.63
CA ASP A 2 42.76 1.16 -6.82
C ASP A 2 42.75 2.58 -6.25
N LYS A 3 43.71 2.88 -5.37
CA LYS A 3 43.86 4.20 -4.73
C LYS A 3 43.93 5.34 -5.74
N LYS A 4 44.47 5.08 -6.94
CA LYS A 4 44.51 6.04 -8.06
C LYS A 4 43.13 6.41 -8.60
N VAL A 5 42.19 5.47 -8.60
CA VAL A 5 40.81 5.72 -9.06
C VAL A 5 40.08 6.58 -8.02
N ALA A 6 40.26 6.30 -6.73
CA ALA A 6 39.67 7.11 -5.67
C ALA A 6 40.19 8.56 -5.66
N ASP A 7 41.49 8.76 -5.87
CA ASP A 7 42.11 10.09 -5.96
C ASP A 7 41.66 10.87 -7.20
N ALA A 8 41.52 10.19 -8.35
CA ALA A 8 41.00 10.80 -9.57
C ALA A 8 39.54 11.26 -9.42
N LEU A 9 38.71 10.45 -8.77
CA LEU A 9 37.32 10.81 -8.49
C LEU A 9 37.23 11.97 -7.50
N LYS A 10 38.08 12.00 -6.47
CA LYS A 10 38.13 13.11 -5.50
C LYS A 10 38.58 14.42 -6.14
N THR A 11 39.55 14.36 -7.04
CA THR A 11 40.04 15.53 -7.79
C THR A 11 38.98 16.07 -8.77
N LEU A 12 38.24 15.18 -9.43
CA LEU A 12 37.14 15.58 -10.33
C LEU A 12 35.95 16.17 -9.56
N LEU A 13 35.68 15.71 -8.35
CA LEU A 13 34.61 16.27 -7.50
C LEU A 13 34.96 17.67 -6.99
N GLU A 14 36.25 17.95 -6.73
CA GLU A 14 36.73 19.23 -6.21
C GLU A 14 36.88 20.31 -7.30
N ALA A 15 36.99 19.90 -8.57
CA ALA A 15 37.04 20.80 -9.73
C ALA A 15 35.65 21.19 -10.28
N LEU A 16 34.57 20.64 -9.71
CA LEU A 16 33.20 20.94 -10.13
C LEU A 16 32.62 22.12 -9.33
N PRO A 17 31.86 23.01 -9.98
CA PRO A 17 31.18 24.11 -9.29
C PRO A 17 30.24 23.55 -8.22
N GLU A 18 30.17 24.22 -7.07
CA GLU A 18 29.44 23.77 -5.86
C GLU A 18 27.98 23.36 -6.13
N GLU A 19 27.35 23.94 -7.15
CA GLU A 19 26.02 23.61 -7.62
C GLU A 19 25.90 22.14 -8.09
N VAL A 20 26.88 21.65 -8.85
CA VAL A 20 26.91 20.26 -9.36
C VAL A 20 27.30 19.29 -8.25
N VAL A 21 28.18 19.70 -7.33
CA VAL A 21 28.54 18.87 -6.17
C VAL A 21 27.31 18.61 -5.31
N ARG A 22 26.44 19.62 -5.07
CA ARG A 22 25.17 19.45 -4.32
C ARG A 22 24.17 18.54 -5.05
N GLU A 23 24.08 18.60 -6.37
CA GLU A 23 23.20 17.69 -7.11
C GLU A 23 23.72 16.24 -7.12
N VAL A 24 25.04 16.04 -7.23
CA VAL A 24 25.63 14.70 -7.19
C VAL A 24 25.59 14.10 -5.78
N THR A 25 25.84 14.89 -4.72
CA THR A 25 25.69 14.41 -3.33
C THR A 25 24.24 14.18 -2.96
N SER A 26 23.29 15.02 -3.40
CA SER A 26 21.85 14.77 -3.18
C SER A 26 21.33 13.52 -3.90
N LYS A 27 21.93 13.14 -5.03
CA LYS A 27 21.62 11.86 -5.70
C LYS A 27 22.31 10.65 -5.08
N LEU A 28 23.41 10.84 -4.33
CA LEU A 28 24.06 9.80 -3.54
C LEU A 28 23.40 9.63 -2.15
N ASP A 29 22.81 10.69 -1.59
CA ASP A 29 22.01 10.66 -0.35
C ASP A 29 20.60 10.06 -0.53
N LEU A 30 20.26 9.58 -1.73
CA LEU A 30 19.05 8.78 -1.98
C LEU A 30 19.04 7.42 -1.26
N THR A 31 20.10 7.06 -0.52
CA THR A 31 20.07 5.95 0.45
C THR A 31 19.71 6.35 1.88
N ALA A 32 19.43 7.63 2.17
CA ALA A 32 19.02 8.08 3.50
C ALA A 32 17.88 9.13 3.41
N SER A 33 16.65 8.60 3.37
CA SER A 33 15.43 9.22 3.92
C SER A 33 15.31 10.75 3.89
N HIS A 34 14.97 11.34 2.74
CA HIS A 34 14.07 12.50 2.74
C HIS A 34 13.50 12.79 1.35
N VAL A 35 12.18 12.67 1.19
CA VAL A 35 11.47 13.21 0.03
C VAL A 35 10.32 14.07 0.55
N PRO A 36 10.29 15.39 0.26
CA PRO A 36 9.15 16.24 0.60
C PRO A 36 8.07 16.15 -0.49
N GLU A 37 6.91 15.65 -0.07
CA GLU A 37 5.57 16.13 -0.40
C GLU A 37 5.33 16.75 -1.80
N LYS A 38 4.92 15.92 -2.77
CA LYS A 38 3.86 16.19 -3.77
C LYS A 38 3.71 15.02 -4.75
N THR A 39 3.26 13.88 -4.25
CA THR A 39 2.67 12.84 -5.11
C THR A 39 1.49 12.27 -4.36
N SER A 40 0.35 12.26 -5.05
CA SER A 40 -0.95 11.69 -4.69
C SER A 40 -0.86 10.58 -3.65
N GLN A 41 -1.77 10.60 -2.68
CA GLN A 41 -1.96 9.64 -1.59
C GLN A 41 -2.11 8.18 -2.08
N GLN A 42 -1.07 7.63 -2.67
CA GLN A 42 -0.85 6.21 -2.75
C GLN A 42 -0.45 5.81 -1.34
N LEU A 43 -1.47 5.78 -0.47
CA LEU A 43 -1.45 5.05 0.78
C LEU A 43 -0.88 3.68 0.41
N ILE A 44 0.38 3.47 0.73
CA ILE A 44 0.96 2.13 0.79
C ILE A 44 0.22 1.48 1.97
N MET A 45 -1.00 1.03 1.71
CA MET A 45 -1.82 0.33 2.67
C MET A 45 -1.08 -0.97 2.92
N ARG A 46 -0.34 -1.02 4.03
CA ARG A 46 0.27 -2.25 4.51
C ARG A 46 -0.86 -3.26 4.64
N THR A 47 -0.90 -4.23 3.74
CA THR A 47 -1.91 -5.28 3.74
C THR A 47 -1.60 -6.16 4.95
N LYS A 48 -2.47 -6.10 5.96
CA LYS A 48 -2.37 -6.93 7.15
C LYS A 48 -3.18 -8.21 6.91
N LEU A 49 -2.56 -9.36 7.18
CA LEU A 49 -3.31 -10.62 7.22
C LEU A 49 -4.26 -10.58 8.42
N LEU A 50 -5.55 -10.70 8.15
CA LEU A 50 -6.60 -10.77 9.17
C LEU A 50 -7.18 -12.18 9.16
N ASN A 51 -7.34 -12.76 10.35
CA ASN A 51 -8.04 -14.03 10.54
C ASN A 51 -9.41 -13.72 11.11
N PHE A 52 -10.46 -14.19 10.45
CA PHE A 52 -11.83 -14.05 10.88
C PHE A 52 -12.51 -15.43 10.83
N ARG A 53 -13.55 -15.63 11.63
CA ARG A 53 -14.35 -16.85 11.62
C ARG A 53 -15.63 -16.56 10.84
N LEU A 54 -15.84 -17.30 9.76
CA LEU A 54 -17.11 -17.31 9.02
C LEU A 54 -17.77 -18.66 9.26
N THR A 55 -19.10 -18.66 9.28
CA THR A 55 -19.89 -19.90 9.16
C THR A 55 -19.91 -20.35 7.70
N GLU A 56 -20.19 -21.63 7.48
CA GLU A 56 -20.21 -22.28 6.16
C GLU A 56 -21.05 -21.51 5.14
N ALA A 57 -22.22 -21.01 5.53
CA ALA A 57 -23.09 -20.21 4.67
C ALA A 57 -22.40 -18.95 4.09
N TYR A 58 -21.55 -18.26 4.86
CA TYR A 58 -20.84 -17.08 4.36
C TYR A 58 -19.61 -17.46 3.51
N GLU A 59 -19.01 -18.61 3.76
CA GLU A 59 -17.95 -19.14 2.90
C GLU A 59 -18.50 -19.54 1.52
N GLU A 60 -19.64 -20.23 1.47
CA GLU A 60 -20.32 -20.58 0.22
C GLU A 60 -20.68 -19.34 -0.61
N ILE A 61 -21.18 -18.29 0.05
CA ILE A 61 -21.48 -17.01 -0.63
C ILE A 61 -20.21 -16.40 -1.23
N LEU A 62 -19.11 -16.35 -0.47
CA LEU A 62 -17.84 -15.82 -0.97
C LEU A 62 -17.28 -16.65 -2.13
N GLU A 63 -17.43 -17.98 -2.07
CA GLU A 63 -16.96 -18.88 -3.12
C GLU A 63 -17.81 -18.79 -4.39
N ALA A 64 -19.13 -18.78 -4.26
CA ALA A 64 -20.05 -18.59 -5.38
C ALA A 64 -19.78 -17.28 -6.11
N GLU A 65 -19.57 -16.19 -5.36
CA GLU A 65 -19.26 -14.87 -5.93
C GLU A 65 -17.85 -14.82 -6.55
N ALA A 66 -16.87 -15.51 -5.95
CA ALA A 66 -15.54 -15.63 -6.53
C ALA A 66 -15.58 -16.37 -7.88
N ILE A 67 -16.32 -17.48 -7.96
CA ILE A 67 -16.50 -18.26 -9.20
C ILE A 67 -17.25 -17.42 -10.25
N ARG A 68 -18.34 -16.76 -9.86
CA ARG A 68 -19.18 -15.95 -10.77
C ARG A 68 -18.43 -14.77 -11.38
N THR A 69 -17.57 -14.11 -10.59
CA THR A 69 -16.82 -12.92 -11.02
C THR A 69 -15.43 -13.24 -11.55
N GLY A 70 -14.94 -14.47 -11.36
CA GLY A 70 -13.56 -14.86 -11.64
C GLY A 70 -12.53 -14.16 -10.73
N GLN A 71 -12.97 -13.53 -9.63
CA GLN A 71 -12.12 -12.79 -8.71
C GLN A 71 -11.72 -13.65 -7.51
N SER A 72 -10.64 -13.27 -6.84
CA SER A 72 -10.27 -13.91 -5.56
C SER A 72 -11.30 -13.62 -4.46
N LYS A 73 -11.49 -14.55 -3.51
CA LYS A 73 -12.34 -14.35 -2.32
C LYS A 73 -11.98 -13.04 -1.58
N THR A 74 -10.70 -12.68 -1.54
CA THR A 74 -10.22 -11.41 -0.97
C THR A 74 -10.73 -10.19 -1.73
N THR A 75 -10.78 -10.24 -3.07
CA THR A 75 -11.32 -9.13 -3.88
C THR A 75 -12.82 -8.98 -3.69
N VAL A 76 -13.57 -10.09 -3.65
CA VAL A 76 -15.00 -10.09 -3.36
C VAL A 76 -15.27 -9.49 -1.98
N LEU A 77 -14.52 -9.91 -0.97
CA LEU A 77 -14.62 -9.35 0.38
C LEU A 77 -14.32 -7.85 0.42
N LYS A 78 -13.28 -7.40 -0.31
CA LYS A 78 -12.97 -5.96 -0.44
C LYS A 78 -14.13 -5.18 -1.05
N ALA A 79 -14.77 -5.72 -2.09
CA ALA A 79 -15.93 -5.10 -2.73
C ALA A 79 -17.13 -5.02 -1.77
N ALA A 80 -17.39 -6.08 -1.01
CA ALA A 80 -18.44 -6.09 0.01
C ALA A 80 -18.19 -5.04 1.11
N LEU A 81 -16.94 -4.92 1.58
CA LEU A 81 -16.56 -3.91 2.57
C LEU A 81 -16.66 -2.48 2.01
N ALA A 82 -16.30 -2.28 0.74
CA ALA A 82 -16.45 -0.99 0.08
C ALA A 82 -17.93 -0.60 -0.05
N MET A 83 -18.81 -1.55 -0.42
CA MET A 83 -20.26 -1.37 -0.43
C MET A 83 -20.77 -1.04 0.96
N TYR A 84 -20.34 -1.77 1.99
CA TYR A 84 -20.76 -1.52 3.37
C TYR A 84 -20.35 -0.12 3.84
N ASN A 85 -19.13 0.32 3.51
CA ASN A 85 -18.65 1.65 3.86
C ASN A 85 -19.41 2.78 3.14
N SER A 86 -19.92 2.52 1.93
CA SER A 86 -20.69 3.51 1.17
C SER A 86 -22.16 3.63 1.57
N GLN A 87 -22.68 2.72 2.41
CA GLN A 87 -24.05 2.81 2.94
C GLN A 87 -24.19 3.91 4.01
N ASP A 88 -25.42 4.40 4.19
CA ASP A 88 -25.77 5.26 5.30
C ASP A 88 -25.72 4.52 6.66
N GLU A 89 -25.47 5.26 7.74
CA GLU A 89 -25.35 4.71 9.10
C GLU A 89 -26.59 3.91 9.53
N ASN A 90 -27.79 4.35 9.14
CA ASN A 90 -29.02 3.63 9.45
C ASN A 90 -29.04 2.23 8.79
N MET A 91 -28.56 2.14 7.55
CA MET A 91 -28.51 0.89 6.81
C MET A 91 -27.43 -0.04 7.36
N LYS A 92 -26.27 0.50 7.74
CA LYS A 92 -25.22 -0.25 8.45
C LYS A 92 -25.75 -0.84 9.76
N ASN A 93 -26.42 -0.03 10.57
CA ASN A 93 -27.01 -0.46 11.84
C ASN A 93 -28.07 -1.54 11.64
N HIS A 94 -28.90 -1.42 10.61
CA HIS A 94 -29.88 -2.44 10.25
C HIS A 94 -29.20 -3.79 9.97
N TRP A 95 -28.19 -3.81 9.10
CA TRP A 95 -27.49 -5.06 8.74
C TRP A 95 -26.66 -5.63 9.89
N LEU A 96 -26.08 -4.80 10.75
CA LEU A 96 -25.41 -5.27 11.98
C LEU A 96 -26.39 -5.97 12.92
N LEU A 97 -27.58 -5.38 13.14
CA LEU A 97 -28.60 -5.97 13.98
C LEU A 97 -29.15 -7.27 13.40
N GLU A 98 -29.41 -7.31 12.09
CA GLU A 98 -29.84 -8.52 11.39
C GLU A 98 -28.78 -9.62 11.41
N SER A 99 -27.50 -9.26 11.31
CA SER A 99 -26.40 -10.23 11.43
C SER A 99 -26.32 -10.81 12.84
N ALA A 100 -26.50 -9.99 13.88
CA ALA A 100 -26.50 -10.45 15.27
C ALA A 100 -27.68 -11.38 15.61
N LYS A 101 -28.83 -11.22 14.95
CA LYS A 101 -29.98 -12.13 15.10
C LYS A 101 -29.76 -13.51 14.47
N ARG A 102 -28.84 -13.61 13.51
CA ARG A 102 -28.55 -14.83 12.74
C ARG A 102 -27.29 -15.56 13.23
N GLY A 103 -26.61 -15.02 14.24
CA GLY A 103 -25.40 -15.56 14.85
C GLY A 103 -25.66 -16.56 15.95
#